data_AF-A0A523CB05-F1
#
_entry.id   AF-A0A523CB05-F1
#
_cell.length_a   1.000
_cell.length_b   1.000
_cell.length_c   1.000
_cell.angle_alpha   90.00
_cell.angle_beta   90.00
_cell.angle_gamma   90.00
#
_symmetry.space_group_name_H-M   'P 1'
#
loop_
_entity.id
_entity.type
_entity.pdbx_description
1 polymer ?
#
loop_
_entity_poly.entity_id
_entity_poly.type
_entity_poly.pdbx_seq_one_letter_code
_entity_poly.pdbx_strand_id
1 'polypeptide(L)'
;ARELATGTATFHDFHWPYPDLTPREPRPWEQRALLAIVSGNKRAFGWPRPAFDLAHPKVSAGRWYRAAQARAAQRQHPWMQSELYLERLAAIRHFGATEGFDLYGRGWESPTSGADGVTQAAINRSYRGEIPPHDKVDVLGGYRFSLCFENTAFPGYITEKIFDCLAAGTIPVYLGAPDIASYIPEDAYVDFRRFADYPALEAYLRSMTPAEAELKLQAARSFLASEQAQAFTQAPYVELLARIMLDALEGQ
;
A
#
# COMPACT_ATOMS: atom_id res chain seq x y z
N ALA A 1 26.26 5.25 -0.95
CA ALA A 1 26.48 4.93 0.47
C ALA A 1 26.12 6.14 1.32
N ARG A 2 25.06 6.08 2.13
CA ARG A 2 24.75 7.10 3.13
C ARG A 2 25.18 6.56 4.49
N GLU A 3 26.32 7.04 4.99
CA GLU A 3 26.77 6.75 6.34
C GLU A 3 25.81 7.40 7.34
N LEU A 4 25.09 6.58 8.09
CA LEU A 4 24.54 6.95 9.39
C LEU A 4 25.39 6.26 10.45
N ALA A 5 25.86 7.08 11.38
CA ALA A 5 26.87 6.76 12.37
C ALA A 5 26.50 5.60 13.30
N THR A 6 27.56 4.87 13.70
CA THR A 6 27.64 3.92 14.83
C THR A 6 26.77 2.66 14.76
N GLY A 7 27.25 1.66 14.00
CA GLY A 7 26.77 0.29 14.11
C GLY A 7 27.47 -0.63 13.12
N THR A 8 27.74 -1.87 13.53
CA THR A 8 28.21 -3.00 12.69
C THR A 8 27.16 -3.48 11.67
N ALA A 9 26.18 -2.64 11.33
CA ALA A 9 25.05 -3.00 10.50
C ALA A 9 25.33 -2.64 9.03
N THR A 10 25.50 -3.67 8.21
CA THR A 10 25.55 -3.54 6.75
C THR A 10 24.12 -3.47 6.22
N PHE A 11 23.79 -2.40 5.49
CA PHE A 11 22.52 -2.29 4.78
C PHE A 11 22.72 -2.77 3.35
N HIS A 12 21.86 -3.70 2.92
CA HIS A 12 21.84 -4.19 1.55
C HIS A 12 20.65 -3.60 0.81
N ASP A 13 20.82 -3.32 -0.48
CA ASP A 13 19.74 -2.88 -1.36
C ASP A 13 18.75 -4.03 -1.52
N PHE A 14 17.60 -3.91 -0.85
CA PHE A 14 16.57 -4.92 -0.78
C PHE A 14 15.41 -4.53 -1.69
N HIS A 15 15.04 -5.43 -2.61
CA HIS A 15 13.84 -5.31 -3.43
C HIS A 15 12.85 -6.41 -3.06
N TRP A 16 11.61 -6.04 -2.78
CA TRP A 16 10.57 -7.02 -2.49
C TRP A 16 10.22 -7.79 -3.77
N PRO A 17 10.29 -9.13 -3.77
CA PRO A 17 10.18 -9.87 -5.00
C PRO A 17 8.71 -10.04 -5.43
N TYR A 18 8.45 -9.85 -6.71
CA TYR A 18 7.18 -10.07 -7.39
C TYR A 18 7.28 -11.32 -8.27
N PRO A 19 6.28 -12.23 -8.25
CA PRO A 19 6.42 -13.54 -8.88
C PRO A 19 6.28 -13.52 -10.41
N ASP A 20 5.49 -12.61 -10.99
CA ASP A 20 5.16 -12.63 -12.41
C ASP A 20 5.02 -11.21 -12.97
N LEU A 21 6.02 -10.73 -13.68
CA LEU A 21 6.00 -9.40 -14.30
C LEU A 21 5.20 -9.35 -15.61
N THR A 22 4.59 -10.46 -16.03
CA THR A 22 3.84 -10.53 -17.30
C THR A 22 2.57 -9.68 -17.22
N PRO A 23 2.42 -8.63 -18.05
CA PRO A 23 1.19 -7.86 -18.08
C PRO A 23 0.02 -8.72 -18.55
N ARG A 24 -1.12 -8.60 -17.87
CA ARG A 24 -2.40 -9.17 -18.30
C ARG A 24 -3.19 -8.14 -19.10
N GLU A 25 -4.10 -8.62 -19.94
CA GLU A 25 -4.98 -7.75 -20.71
C GLU A 25 -6.11 -7.23 -19.81
N PRO A 26 -6.18 -5.91 -19.55
CA PRO A 26 -7.25 -5.33 -18.75
C PRO A 26 -8.56 -5.23 -19.56
N ARG A 27 -9.66 -4.95 -18.88
CA ARG A 27 -10.93 -4.62 -19.57
C ARG A 27 -10.78 -3.34 -20.42
N PRO A 28 -11.61 -3.13 -21.45
CA PRO A 28 -11.67 -1.84 -22.15
C PRO A 28 -11.90 -0.68 -21.17
N TRP A 29 -11.20 0.45 -21.36
CA TRP A 29 -11.15 1.58 -20.42
C TRP A 29 -12.53 2.11 -20.00
N GLU A 30 -13.47 2.12 -20.94
CA GLU A 30 -14.85 2.57 -20.81
C GLU A 30 -15.67 1.66 -19.91
N GLN A 31 -15.30 0.38 -19.82
CA GLN A 31 -15.97 -0.63 -19.00
C GLN A 31 -15.36 -0.74 -17.58
N ARG A 32 -14.28 0.00 -17.31
CA ARG A 32 -13.61 -0.03 -16.01
C ARG A 32 -14.31 0.87 -15.00
N ALA A 33 -14.46 0.36 -13.77
CA ALA A 33 -14.80 1.19 -12.63
C ALA A 33 -13.66 2.17 -12.33
N LEU A 34 -13.95 3.25 -11.60
CA LEU A 34 -12.97 4.31 -11.40
C LEU A 34 -11.78 3.84 -10.55
N LEU A 35 -12.03 3.35 -9.34
CA LEU A 35 -11.00 3.17 -8.32
C LEU A 35 -11.25 1.92 -7.47
N ALA A 36 -10.20 1.17 -7.16
CA ALA A 36 -10.25 0.10 -6.16
C ALA A 36 -9.16 0.29 -5.10
N ILE A 37 -9.37 -0.29 -3.92
CA ILE A 37 -8.30 -0.54 -2.96
C ILE A 37 -8.33 -2.01 -2.51
N VAL A 38 -7.17 -2.66 -2.51
CA VAL A 38 -7.00 -4.01 -1.97
C VAL A 38 -6.18 -3.91 -0.69
N SER A 39 -6.80 -4.11 0.48
CA SER A 39 -6.16 -3.98 1.78
C SER A 39 -6.57 -5.12 2.71
N GLY A 40 -5.72 -6.16 2.83
CA GLY A 40 -6.01 -7.36 3.64
C GLY A 40 -5.54 -7.32 5.10
N ASN A 41 -4.79 -6.29 5.51
CA ASN A 41 -4.31 -6.14 6.88
C ASN A 41 -5.04 -4.98 7.57
N LYS A 42 -6.10 -5.30 8.32
CA LYS A 42 -6.45 -4.48 9.50
C LYS A 42 -5.21 -4.47 10.37
N ARG A 43 -4.81 -3.29 10.86
CA ARG A 43 -3.77 -3.10 11.89
C ARG A 43 -3.55 -4.39 12.68
N ALA A 44 -2.41 -5.05 12.47
CA ALA A 44 -2.00 -6.16 13.29
C ALA A 44 -2.11 -5.67 14.73
N PHE A 45 -2.93 -6.37 15.51
CA PHE A 45 -3.38 -5.96 16.84
C PHE A 45 -4.43 -4.85 16.83
N GLY A 46 -5.68 -5.31 17.00
CA GLY A 46 -6.65 -4.59 17.81
C GLY A 46 -6.04 -4.33 19.18
N TRP A 47 -5.25 -3.28 19.31
CA TRP A 47 -5.15 -2.61 20.58
C TRP A 47 -6.56 -2.12 20.85
N PRO A 48 -7.21 -2.67 21.89
CA PRO A 48 -8.57 -2.30 22.18
C PRO A 48 -8.59 -0.79 22.33
N ARG A 49 -9.50 -0.10 21.62
CA ARG A 49 -9.93 1.23 22.05
C ARG A 49 -10.26 1.04 23.53
N PRO A 50 -9.53 1.67 24.47
CA PRO A 50 -9.76 1.39 25.86
C PRO A 50 -11.11 2.01 26.22
N ALA A 51 -12.17 1.23 26.09
CA ALA A 51 -13.44 1.53 26.71
C ALA A 51 -13.16 1.60 28.21
N PHE A 52 -13.52 2.72 28.84
CA PHE A 52 -13.42 2.85 30.28
C PHE A 52 -14.53 2.00 30.87
N ASP A 53 -14.18 0.78 31.28
CA ASP A 53 -15.10 -0.05 32.05
C ASP A 53 -15.11 0.48 33.49
N LEU A 54 -16.25 1.05 33.89
CA LEU A 54 -16.48 1.59 35.24
C LEU A 54 -16.54 0.48 36.30
N ALA A 55 -16.83 -0.77 35.92
CA ALA A 55 -16.76 -1.92 36.83
C ALA A 55 -15.31 -2.33 37.15
N HIS A 56 -14.34 -1.99 36.28
CA HIS A 56 -12.94 -2.37 36.44
C HIS A 56 -11.97 -1.18 36.22
N PRO A 57 -12.07 -0.11 37.03
CA PRO A 57 -11.39 1.16 36.76
C PRO A 57 -9.85 1.05 36.79
N LYS A 58 -9.28 0.18 37.65
CA LYS A 58 -7.82 -0.05 37.72
C LYS A 58 -7.29 -0.74 36.47
N VAL A 59 -8.03 -1.70 35.92
CA VAL A 59 -7.67 -2.42 34.69
C VAL A 59 -7.76 -1.48 33.49
N SER A 60 -8.82 -0.66 33.43
CA SER A 60 -9.01 0.40 32.44
C SER A 60 -7.87 1.41 32.45
N ALA A 61 -7.49 1.93 33.61
CA ALA A 61 -6.37 2.86 33.76
C ALA A 61 -5.03 2.24 33.29
N GLY A 62 -4.76 0.98 33.64
CA GLY A 62 -3.57 0.27 33.17
C GLY A 62 -3.55 0.05 31.65
N ARG A 63 -4.71 -0.21 31.03
CA ARG A 63 -4.85 -0.31 29.57
C ARG A 63 -4.61 1.03 28.88
N TRP A 64 -5.15 2.12 29.44
CA TRP A 64 -4.92 3.49 28.98
C TRP A 64 -3.44 3.87 29.06
N TYR A 65 -2.78 3.58 30.19
CA TYR A 65 -1.37 3.87 30.39
C TYR A 65 -0.47 3.11 29.39
N ARG A 66 -0.71 1.81 29.18
CA ARG A 66 0.02 1.02 28.16
C ARG A 66 -0.20 1.53 26.74
N ALA A 67 -1.43 1.91 26.40
CA ALA A 67 -1.74 2.49 25.09
C ALA A 67 -1.05 3.86 24.89
N ALA A 68 -0.96 4.68 25.94
CA ALA A 68 -0.22 5.94 25.92
C ALA A 68 1.29 5.72 25.73
N GLN A 69 1.88 4.75 26.44
CA GLN A 69 3.29 4.38 26.27
C GLN A 69 3.59 3.85 24.87
N ALA A 70 2.76 2.96 24.32
CA ALA A 70 2.95 2.46 22.95
C ALA A 70 2.91 3.58 21.91
N ARG A 71 1.99 4.55 22.06
CA ARG A 71 1.95 5.77 21.21
C ARG A 71 3.18 6.65 21.39
N ALA A 72 3.70 6.79 22.60
CA ALA A 72 4.90 7.55 22.87
C ALA A 72 6.14 6.87 22.26
N ALA A 73 6.29 5.55 22.40
CA ALA A 73 7.35 4.77 21.78
C ALA A 73 7.29 4.84 20.24
N GLN A 74 6.10 4.73 19.65
CA GLN A 74 5.91 4.86 18.20
C GLN A 74 6.34 6.25 17.68
N ARG A 75 6.17 7.31 18.47
CA ARG A 75 6.66 8.67 18.16
C ARG A 75 8.18 8.82 18.31
N GLN A 76 8.84 7.97 19.09
CA GLN A 76 10.28 8.04 19.37
C GLN A 76 11.13 7.19 18.42
N HIS A 77 10.53 6.28 17.63
CA HIS A 77 11.26 5.48 16.65
C HIS A 77 11.21 6.14 15.26
N PRO A 78 12.34 6.70 14.76
CA PRO A 78 12.36 7.44 13.50
C PRO A 78 11.99 6.60 12.27
N TRP A 79 12.08 5.28 12.35
CA TRP A 79 11.79 4.34 11.26
C TRP A 79 10.31 3.95 11.15
N MET A 80 9.48 4.22 12.17
CA MET A 80 8.03 3.97 12.18
C MET A 80 7.21 5.22 11.79
N GLN A 81 7.83 6.20 11.11
CA GLN A 81 7.33 7.57 11.03
C GLN A 81 6.02 7.80 10.28
N SER A 82 5.47 6.83 9.55
CA SER A 82 4.12 7.00 8.97
C SER A 82 3.49 5.66 8.60
N GLU A 83 2.92 4.97 9.59
CA GLU A 83 1.96 3.90 9.34
C GLU A 83 0.76 4.45 8.56
N LEU A 84 0.55 3.94 7.34
CA LEU A 84 -0.44 4.47 6.39
C LEU A 84 -1.85 3.88 6.59
N TYR A 85 -2.08 3.16 7.70
CA TYR A 85 -3.39 2.57 7.99
C TYR A 85 -4.49 3.62 8.10
N LEU A 86 -4.24 4.71 8.84
CA LEU A 86 -5.21 5.80 8.97
C LEU A 86 -5.44 6.52 7.65
N GLU A 87 -4.40 6.61 6.82
CA GLU A 87 -4.50 7.17 5.47
C GLU A 87 -5.42 6.32 4.59
N ARG A 88 -5.28 4.98 4.62
CA ARG A 88 -6.22 4.08 3.92
C ARG A 88 -7.66 4.25 4.41
N LEU A 89 -7.89 4.44 5.72
CA LEU A 89 -9.23 4.73 6.23
C LEU A 89 -9.75 6.09 5.76
N ALA A 90 -8.90 7.11 5.68
CA ALA A 90 -9.28 8.42 5.15
C ALA A 90 -9.66 8.35 3.66
N ALA A 91 -8.88 7.60 2.87
CA ALA A 91 -9.19 7.35 1.47
C ALA A 91 -10.53 6.60 1.30
N ILE A 92 -10.75 5.52 2.07
CA ILE A 92 -12.02 4.77 2.04
C ILE A 92 -13.19 5.65 2.46
N ARG A 93 -13.02 6.48 3.49
CA ARG A 93 -14.05 7.44 3.93
C ARG A 93 -14.44 8.39 2.80
N HIS A 94 -13.46 8.93 2.08
CA HIS A 94 -13.69 9.87 0.98
C HIS A 94 -14.34 9.16 -0.22
N PHE A 95 -13.68 8.18 -0.80
CA PHE A 95 -14.11 7.56 -2.05
C PHE A 95 -15.31 6.64 -1.89
N GLY A 96 -15.42 5.94 -0.75
CA GLY A 96 -16.56 5.07 -0.44
C GLY A 96 -17.88 5.82 -0.19
N ALA A 97 -17.86 7.16 -0.17
CA ALA A 97 -19.07 7.98 -0.19
C ALA A 97 -19.67 8.12 -1.60
N THR A 98 -18.92 7.80 -2.65
CA THR A 98 -19.29 8.00 -4.07
C THR A 98 -19.34 6.68 -4.84
N GLU A 99 -19.99 6.68 -6.01
CA GLU A 99 -19.98 5.52 -6.91
C GLU A 99 -18.65 5.37 -7.64
N GLY A 100 -18.32 4.13 -8.00
CA GLY A 100 -17.10 3.78 -8.73
C GLY A 100 -15.89 3.48 -7.84
N PHE A 101 -16.08 3.32 -6.53
CA PHE A 101 -15.06 2.88 -5.59
C PHE A 101 -15.41 1.54 -4.94
N ASP A 102 -14.50 0.59 -5.01
CA ASP A 102 -14.64 -0.72 -4.38
C ASP A 102 -13.47 -1.05 -3.43
N LEU A 103 -13.82 -1.64 -2.30
CA LEU A 103 -12.90 -2.09 -1.26
C LEU A 103 -12.84 -3.61 -1.24
N TYR A 104 -11.63 -4.15 -1.37
CA TYR A 104 -11.34 -5.57 -1.28
C TYR A 104 -10.37 -5.89 -0.14
N GLY A 105 -10.46 -7.12 0.36
CA GLY A 105 -9.53 -7.66 1.33
C GLY A 105 -10.23 -8.41 2.45
N ARG A 106 -9.44 -9.18 3.19
CA ARG A 106 -9.93 -9.92 4.36
C ARG A 106 -10.22 -8.97 5.52
N GLY A 107 -11.31 -9.22 6.23
CA GLY A 107 -11.65 -8.47 7.42
C GLY A 107 -12.10 -7.07 7.05
N TRP A 108 -13.23 -6.91 6.39
CA TRP A 108 -13.96 -5.63 6.37
C TRP A 108 -15.44 -5.80 6.68
N GLU A 109 -15.90 -7.05 6.74
CA GLU A 109 -17.22 -7.48 7.18
C GLU A 109 -17.52 -7.17 8.66
N SER A 110 -16.47 -7.02 9.47
CA SER A 110 -16.56 -6.67 10.90
C SER A 110 -16.19 -5.21 11.15
N PRO A 111 -16.68 -4.59 12.24
CA PRO A 111 -16.30 -3.23 12.63
C PRO A 111 -14.78 -2.99 12.56
N THR A 112 -14.40 -1.86 11.97
CA THR A 112 -13.00 -1.55 11.69
C THR A 112 -12.41 -0.64 12.77
N SER A 113 -11.28 -1.07 13.33
CA SER A 113 -10.58 -0.28 14.35
C SER A 113 -10.14 1.06 13.76
N GLY A 114 -10.43 2.16 14.45
CA GLY A 114 -10.12 3.51 13.94
C GLY A 114 -11.21 4.13 13.08
N ALA A 115 -12.15 3.36 12.54
CA ALA A 115 -13.30 3.91 11.82
C ALA A 115 -14.28 4.57 12.79
N ASP A 116 -14.80 5.74 12.42
CA ASP A 116 -16.02 6.33 12.99
C ASP A 116 -17.25 5.83 12.22
N GLY A 117 -18.46 6.26 12.60
CA GLY A 117 -19.69 5.78 11.97
C GLY A 117 -19.76 6.09 10.47
N VAL A 118 -19.26 7.25 10.04
CA VAL A 118 -19.24 7.65 8.63
C VAL A 118 -18.26 6.78 7.83
N THR A 119 -17.06 6.54 8.37
CA THR A 119 -16.07 5.68 7.74
C THR A 119 -16.55 4.22 7.67
N GLN A 120 -17.21 3.74 8.72
CA GLN A 120 -17.80 2.39 8.71
C GLN A 120 -18.93 2.26 7.68
N ALA A 121 -19.76 3.29 7.50
CA ALA A 121 -20.78 3.30 6.46
C ALA A 121 -20.16 3.28 5.05
N ALA A 122 -19.07 4.02 4.83
CA ALA A 122 -18.32 3.99 3.57
C ALA A 122 -17.69 2.62 3.29
N ILE A 123 -17.10 1.97 4.30
CA ILE A 123 -16.60 0.58 4.22
C ILE A 123 -17.75 -0.36 3.81
N ASN A 124 -18.87 -0.32 4.52
CA ASN A 124 -19.98 -1.24 4.27
C ASN A 124 -20.56 -1.09 2.86
N ARG A 125 -20.58 0.14 2.31
CA ARG A 125 -21.06 0.43 0.95
C ARG A 125 -20.11 -0.09 -0.13
N SER A 126 -18.81 0.08 0.08
CA SER A 126 -17.77 -0.20 -0.91
C SER A 126 -17.22 -1.62 -0.84
N TYR A 127 -17.45 -2.36 0.25
CA TYR A 127 -16.85 -3.68 0.42
C TYR A 127 -17.38 -4.70 -0.60
N ARG A 128 -16.45 -5.45 -1.20
CA ARG A 128 -16.72 -6.49 -2.21
C ARG A 128 -16.19 -7.88 -1.84
N GLY A 129 -15.68 -8.06 -0.63
CA GLY A 129 -15.15 -9.34 -0.16
C GLY A 129 -13.62 -9.45 -0.25
N GLU A 130 -13.14 -10.63 0.09
CA GLU A 130 -11.76 -11.05 -0.19
C GLU A 130 -11.65 -11.48 -1.64
N ILE A 131 -10.54 -11.14 -2.30
CA ILE A 131 -10.26 -11.63 -3.66
C ILE A 131 -9.65 -13.04 -3.53
N PRO A 132 -10.12 -14.03 -4.30
CA PRO A 132 -9.52 -15.35 -4.30
C PRO A 132 -8.02 -15.30 -4.63
N PRO A 133 -7.23 -16.28 -4.13
CA PRO A 133 -5.84 -16.42 -4.55
C PRO A 133 -5.72 -16.45 -6.07
N HIS A 134 -4.72 -15.77 -6.62
CA HIS A 134 -4.44 -15.68 -8.07
C HIS A 134 -5.37 -14.80 -8.92
N ASP A 135 -6.50 -14.33 -8.39
CA ASP A 135 -7.46 -13.51 -9.15
C ASP A 135 -7.20 -11.99 -9.01
N LYS A 136 -6.29 -11.59 -8.13
CA LYS A 136 -6.04 -10.17 -7.78
C LYS A 136 -5.75 -9.30 -9.01
N VAL A 137 -4.89 -9.77 -9.91
CA VAL A 137 -4.50 -9.04 -11.12
C VAL A 137 -5.71 -8.87 -12.05
N ASP A 138 -6.52 -9.92 -12.23
CA ASP A 138 -7.70 -9.88 -13.10
C ASP A 138 -8.80 -8.97 -12.53
N VAL A 139 -9.01 -9.01 -11.22
CA VAL A 139 -9.93 -8.09 -10.52
C VAL A 139 -9.46 -6.65 -10.69
N LEU A 140 -8.18 -6.38 -10.47
CA LEU A 140 -7.62 -5.03 -10.63
C LEU A 140 -7.75 -4.53 -12.07
N GLY A 141 -7.64 -5.39 -13.08
CA GLY A 141 -7.81 -5.05 -14.50
C GLY A 141 -9.22 -4.58 -14.88
N GLY A 142 -10.18 -4.67 -13.95
CA GLY A 142 -11.52 -4.07 -14.04
C GLY A 142 -11.59 -2.60 -13.60
N TYR A 143 -10.48 -1.99 -13.16
CA TYR A 143 -10.44 -0.63 -12.63
C TYR A 143 -9.47 0.26 -13.42
N ARG A 144 -9.80 1.55 -13.52
CA ARG A 144 -8.89 2.55 -14.13
C ARG A 144 -7.70 2.81 -13.23
N PHE A 145 -7.98 2.93 -11.93
CA PHE A 145 -7.01 3.24 -10.90
C PHE A 145 -7.08 2.27 -9.73
N SER A 146 -5.98 2.10 -9.02
CA SER A 146 -5.99 1.45 -7.70
C SER A 146 -5.20 2.24 -6.67
N LEU A 147 -5.75 2.42 -5.47
CA LEU A 147 -5.01 3.00 -4.35
C LEU A 147 -3.93 2.00 -3.89
N CYS A 148 -2.71 2.25 -4.32
CA CYS A 148 -1.53 1.46 -4.04
C CYS A 148 -0.79 2.03 -2.85
N PHE A 149 -1.45 2.04 -1.68
CA PHE A 149 -0.88 2.56 -0.45
C PHE A 149 -0.16 1.45 0.31
N GLU A 150 1.11 1.67 0.62
CA GLU A 150 1.90 0.74 1.41
C GLU A 150 1.43 0.68 2.86
N ASN A 151 1.97 -0.25 3.65
CA ASN A 151 1.67 -0.29 5.08
C ASN A 151 2.34 0.87 5.84
N THR A 152 3.51 1.29 5.37
CA THR A 152 4.35 2.33 5.95
C THR A 152 5.04 3.10 4.83
N ALA A 153 5.33 4.37 5.04
CA ALA A 153 6.20 5.14 4.16
C ALA A 153 7.66 5.03 4.62
N PHE A 154 8.53 4.37 3.85
CA PHE A 154 9.95 4.20 4.17
C PHE A 154 10.79 4.10 2.89
N PRO A 155 11.99 4.71 2.81
CA PRO A 155 12.84 4.65 1.62
C PRO A 155 13.08 3.22 1.12
N GLY A 156 12.87 2.98 -0.17
CA GLY A 156 12.97 1.64 -0.78
C GLY A 156 11.87 0.64 -0.41
N TYR A 157 10.91 0.99 0.46
CA TYR A 157 9.80 0.09 0.82
C TYR A 157 8.71 0.06 -0.27
N ILE A 158 9.00 -0.72 -1.31
CA ILE A 158 8.10 -1.01 -2.43
C ILE A 158 7.79 -2.50 -2.39
N THR A 159 6.51 -2.85 -2.38
CA THR A 159 6.04 -4.24 -2.26
C THR A 159 5.28 -4.70 -3.50
N GLU A 160 4.64 -5.88 -3.44
CA GLU A 160 3.83 -6.44 -4.52
C GLU A 160 2.72 -5.52 -5.04
N LYS A 161 2.23 -4.59 -4.21
CA LYS A 161 1.01 -3.82 -4.50
C LYS A 161 1.09 -3.02 -5.79
N ILE A 162 2.24 -2.39 -6.05
CA ILE A 162 2.39 -1.58 -7.27
C ILE A 162 2.51 -2.49 -8.48
N PHE A 163 3.25 -3.58 -8.38
CA PHE A 163 3.40 -4.56 -9.44
C PHE A 163 2.08 -5.25 -9.79
N ASP A 164 1.21 -5.53 -8.81
CA ASP A 164 -0.16 -6.01 -9.06
C ASP A 164 -0.96 -5.03 -9.93
N CYS A 165 -0.81 -3.71 -9.71
CA CYS A 165 -1.48 -2.70 -10.53
C CYS A 165 -0.89 -2.66 -11.95
N LEU A 166 0.45 -2.61 -12.05
CA LEU A 166 1.14 -2.55 -13.34
C LEU A 166 0.83 -3.78 -14.20
N ALA A 167 0.92 -4.98 -13.61
CA ALA A 167 0.61 -6.24 -14.26
C ALA A 167 -0.87 -6.34 -14.65
N ALA A 168 -1.78 -5.73 -13.87
CA ALA A 168 -3.20 -5.69 -14.18
C ALA A 168 -3.57 -4.70 -15.30
N GLY A 169 -2.65 -3.86 -15.75
CA GLY A 169 -2.98 -2.75 -16.65
C GLY A 169 -3.85 -1.67 -15.98
N THR A 170 -3.68 -1.49 -14.66
CA THR A 170 -4.40 -0.53 -13.81
C THR A 170 -3.43 0.51 -13.29
N ILE A 171 -3.79 1.80 -13.34
CA ILE A 171 -2.87 2.87 -12.98
C ILE A 171 -2.77 2.96 -11.43
N PRO A 172 -1.61 2.71 -10.82
CA PRO A 172 -1.46 2.83 -9.37
C PRO A 172 -1.48 4.29 -8.93
N VAL A 173 -2.28 4.59 -7.90
CA VAL A 173 -2.20 5.82 -7.10
C VAL A 173 -1.34 5.49 -5.89
N TYR A 174 -0.07 5.85 -5.94
CA TYR A 174 0.96 5.36 -5.01
C TYR A 174 1.16 6.28 -3.80
N LEU A 175 1.31 5.65 -2.63
CA LEU A 175 1.83 6.28 -1.41
C LEU A 175 2.62 5.23 -0.61
N GLY A 176 3.91 5.48 -0.37
CA GLY A 176 4.80 4.53 0.28
C GLY A 176 6.23 5.06 0.34
N ALA A 177 7.15 4.43 -0.39
CA ALA A 177 8.53 4.86 -0.46
C ALA A 177 8.67 6.32 -0.95
N PRO A 178 9.30 7.22 -0.17
CA PRO A 178 9.51 8.61 -0.56
C PRO A 178 10.32 8.74 -1.86
N ASP A 179 11.22 7.80 -2.10
CA ASP A 179 12.18 7.72 -3.19
C ASP A 179 11.76 6.75 -4.32
N ILE A 180 10.48 6.41 -4.43
CA ILE A 180 9.96 5.48 -5.46
C ILE A 180 10.42 5.81 -6.88
N ALA A 181 10.60 7.08 -7.23
CA ALA A 181 11.04 7.51 -8.56
C ALA A 181 12.45 6.98 -8.95
N SER A 182 13.25 6.54 -7.98
CA SER A 182 14.53 5.85 -8.22
C SER A 182 14.36 4.41 -8.72
N TYR A 183 13.17 3.83 -8.55
CA TYR A 183 12.89 2.41 -8.78
C TYR A 183 11.84 2.18 -9.86
N ILE A 184 10.82 3.05 -9.93
CA ILE A 184 9.71 2.95 -10.88
C ILE A 184 9.55 4.30 -11.60
N PRO A 185 9.41 4.31 -12.94
CA PRO A 185 9.21 5.55 -13.71
C PRO A 185 7.99 6.35 -13.24
N GLU A 186 8.13 7.67 -13.06
CA GLU A 186 7.07 8.55 -12.54
C GLU A 186 5.85 8.65 -13.46
N ASP A 187 6.02 8.38 -14.75
CA ASP A 187 4.95 8.35 -15.74
C ASP A 187 4.05 7.11 -15.59
N ALA A 188 4.55 6.01 -15.03
CA ALA A 188 3.81 4.76 -14.83
C ALA A 188 2.81 4.79 -13.65
N TYR A 189 2.84 5.80 -12.78
CA TYR A 189 1.95 5.90 -11.63
C TYR A 189 1.43 7.32 -11.40
N VAL A 190 0.46 7.45 -10.50
CA VAL A 190 -0.02 8.73 -9.96
C VAL A 190 0.51 8.86 -8.54
N ASP A 191 1.32 9.88 -8.31
CA ASP A 191 1.89 10.14 -6.99
C ASP A 191 0.90 10.89 -6.11
N PHE A 192 0.36 10.24 -5.07
CA PHE A 192 -0.60 10.87 -4.16
C PHE A 192 -0.03 12.13 -3.46
N ARG A 193 1.28 12.19 -3.24
CA ARG A 193 1.94 13.33 -2.54
C ARG A 193 1.85 14.63 -3.33
N ARG A 194 1.50 14.57 -4.62
CA ARG A 194 1.30 15.75 -5.48
C ARG A 194 -0.06 16.40 -5.30
N PHE A 195 -0.94 15.83 -4.48
CA PHE A 195 -2.29 16.33 -4.21
C PHE A 195 -2.39 16.84 -2.78
N ALA A 196 -3.11 17.95 -2.61
CA ALA A 196 -3.34 18.53 -1.29
C ALA A 196 -4.29 17.68 -0.44
N ASP A 197 -5.27 17.04 -1.08
CA ASP A 197 -6.31 16.25 -0.45
C ASP A 197 -6.98 15.26 -1.44
N TYR A 198 -7.92 14.47 -0.93
CA TYR A 198 -8.67 13.51 -1.72
C TYR A 198 -9.63 14.13 -2.76
N PRO A 199 -10.33 15.24 -2.50
CA PRO A 199 -11.07 15.96 -3.54
C PRO A 199 -10.20 16.36 -4.74
N ALA A 200 -9.00 16.89 -4.51
CA ALA A 200 -8.07 17.25 -5.58
C ALA A 200 -7.59 16.01 -6.36
N LEU A 201 -7.27 14.92 -5.66
CA LEU A 201 -6.96 13.64 -6.30
C LEU A 201 -8.14 13.15 -7.14
N GLU A 202 -9.35 13.12 -6.59
CA GLU A 202 -10.55 12.62 -7.29
C GLU A 202 -10.84 13.42 -8.55
N ALA A 203 -10.75 14.75 -8.49
CA ALA A 203 -10.94 15.62 -9.64
C ALA A 203 -9.94 15.26 -10.76
N TYR A 204 -8.67 15.07 -10.41
CA TYR A 204 -7.63 14.65 -11.36
C TYR A 204 -7.89 13.26 -11.95
N LEU A 205 -8.25 12.27 -11.13
CA LEU A 205 -8.54 10.92 -11.62
C LEU A 205 -9.73 10.90 -12.59
N ARG A 206 -10.77 11.70 -12.30
CA ARG A 206 -11.97 11.80 -13.15
C ARG A 206 -11.72 12.60 -14.43
N SER A 207 -10.78 13.55 -14.42
CA SER A 207 -10.44 14.34 -15.61
C SER A 207 -9.51 13.61 -16.59
N MET A 208 -8.89 12.50 -16.18
CA MET A 208 -7.93 11.78 -17.01
C MET A 208 -8.60 11.16 -18.25
N THR A 209 -8.14 11.59 -19.42
CA THR A 209 -8.63 11.09 -20.71
C THR A 209 -8.05 9.70 -21.02
N PRO A 210 -8.70 8.92 -21.91
CA PRO A 210 -8.15 7.63 -22.35
C PRO A 210 -6.75 7.74 -22.95
N ALA A 211 -6.45 8.83 -23.67
CA ALA A 211 -5.12 9.06 -24.25
C ALA A 211 -4.05 9.31 -23.18
N GLU A 212 -4.34 10.12 -22.16
CA GLU A 212 -3.42 10.34 -21.04
C GLU A 212 -3.21 9.06 -20.22
N ALA A 213 -4.27 8.29 -20.00
CA ALA A 213 -4.20 7.01 -19.32
C ALA A 213 -3.32 6.02 -20.10
N GLU A 214 -3.47 5.96 -21.42
CA GLU A 214 -2.69 5.06 -22.27
C GLU A 214 -1.20 5.35 -22.21
N LEU A 215 -0.79 6.62 -22.11
CA LEU A 215 0.61 6.98 -21.89
C LEU A 215 1.17 6.37 -20.59
N LYS A 216 0.40 6.42 -19.50
CA LYS A 216 0.81 5.82 -18.22
C LYS A 216 0.88 4.29 -18.32
N LEU A 217 -0.09 3.67 -18.98
CA LEU A 217 -0.13 2.22 -19.19
C LEU A 217 1.02 1.75 -20.09
N GLN A 218 1.40 2.53 -21.09
CA GLN A 218 2.56 2.25 -21.93
C GLN A 218 3.87 2.34 -21.14
N ALA A 219 4.02 3.37 -20.29
CA ALA A 219 5.16 3.49 -19.39
C ALA A 219 5.26 2.28 -18.44
N ALA A 220 4.14 1.86 -17.85
CA ALA A 220 4.05 0.66 -17.02
C ALA A 220 4.51 -0.60 -17.75
N ARG A 221 4.00 -0.85 -18.96
CA ARG A 221 4.40 -2.02 -19.78
C ARG A 221 5.88 -1.97 -20.16
N SER A 222 6.39 -0.79 -20.51
CA SER A 222 7.80 -0.59 -20.85
C SER A 222 8.71 -0.86 -19.65
N PHE A 223 8.30 -0.42 -18.45
CA PHE A 223 9.00 -0.71 -17.21
C PHE A 223 9.01 -2.21 -16.90
N LEU A 224 7.86 -2.90 -16.94
CA LEU A 224 7.78 -4.35 -16.67
C LEU A 224 8.65 -5.19 -17.61
N ALA A 225 8.84 -4.73 -18.85
CA ALA A 225 9.72 -5.37 -19.83
C ALA A 225 11.21 -5.00 -19.69
N SER A 226 11.56 -4.08 -18.78
CA SER A 226 12.93 -3.56 -18.64
C SER A 226 13.82 -4.46 -17.76
N GLU A 227 15.14 -4.29 -17.89
CA GLU A 227 16.12 -4.89 -16.99
C GLU A 227 15.95 -4.39 -15.54
N GLN A 228 15.56 -3.12 -15.35
CA GLN A 228 15.33 -2.55 -14.03
C GLN A 228 14.25 -3.30 -13.26
N ALA A 229 13.16 -3.70 -13.92
CA ALA A 229 12.10 -4.49 -13.28
C ALA A 229 12.58 -5.89 -12.88
N GLN A 230 13.60 -6.45 -13.53
CA GLN A 230 14.14 -7.78 -13.17
C GLN A 230 14.71 -7.80 -11.74
N ALA A 231 15.17 -6.66 -11.23
CA ALA A 231 15.64 -6.52 -9.84
C ALA A 231 14.56 -6.84 -8.79
N PHE A 232 13.28 -6.80 -9.18
CA PHE A 232 12.12 -7.13 -8.36
C PHE A 232 11.61 -8.56 -8.58
N THR A 233 12.36 -9.43 -9.25
CA THR A 233 11.98 -10.85 -9.38
C THR A 233 12.52 -11.70 -8.22
N GLN A 234 12.11 -12.97 -8.15
CA GLN A 234 12.54 -13.88 -7.10
C GLN A 234 14.05 -14.17 -7.13
N ALA A 235 14.68 -14.21 -8.31
CA ALA A 235 16.07 -14.64 -8.42
C ALA A 235 17.06 -13.68 -7.75
N PRO A 236 17.04 -12.35 -8.02
CA PRO A 236 17.93 -11.41 -7.33
C PRO A 236 17.68 -11.34 -5.83
N TYR A 237 16.43 -11.54 -5.40
CA TYR A 237 16.08 -11.62 -3.99
C TYR A 237 16.71 -12.82 -3.29
N VAL A 238 16.63 -14.01 -3.88
CA VAL A 238 17.25 -15.22 -3.34
C VAL A 238 18.77 -15.10 -3.34
N GLU A 239 19.36 -14.54 -4.40
CA GLU A 239 20.80 -14.26 -4.45
C GLU A 239 21.25 -13.29 -3.35
N LEU A 240 20.46 -12.24 -3.09
CA LEU A 240 20.72 -11.32 -1.99
C LEU A 240 20.68 -12.03 -0.64
N LEU A 241 19.63 -12.82 -0.37
CA LEU A 241 19.53 -13.57 0.88
C LEU A 241 20.70 -14.55 1.06
N ALA A 242 21.08 -15.26 -0.01
CA ALA A 242 22.21 -16.17 0.01
C ALA A 242 23.52 -15.44 0.35
N ARG A 243 23.77 -14.28 -0.26
CA ARG A 243 24.93 -13.43 0.07
C ARG A 243 24.93 -12.98 1.52
N ILE A 244 23.79 -12.47 2.03
CA ILE A 244 23.67 -12.06 3.43
C ILE A 244 23.97 -13.22 4.39
N MET A 245 23.48 -14.42 4.07
CA MET A 245 23.75 -15.61 4.87
C MET A 245 25.22 -16.03 4.83
N LEU A 246 25.87 -15.95 3.66
CA LEU A 246 27.31 -16.24 3.52
C LEU A 246 28.15 -15.21 4.27
N ASP A 247 27.88 -13.91 4.10
CA ASP A 247 28.57 -12.84 4.81
C ASP A 247 28.46 -13.01 6.34
N ALA A 248 27.29 -13.45 6.83
CA ALA A 248 27.08 -13.74 8.24
C ALA A 248 27.82 -14.98 8.75
N LEU A 249 28.12 -15.94 7.88
CA LEU A 249 28.91 -17.14 8.20
C LEU A 249 30.41 -16.87 8.13
N GLU A 250 30.86 -16.05 7.18
CA GLU A 250 32.27 -15.65 6.99
C GLU A 250 32.71 -14.57 8.01
N GLY A 251 31.76 -13.79 8.53
CA GLY A 251 31.97 -12.80 9.58
C GLY A 251 31.96 -13.36 11.02
N GLN A 252 32.10 -14.67 11.21
CA GLN A 252 32.38 -15.33 12.50
C GLN A 252 33.87 -15.48 12.79
#